data_AF-A0A9W6K6B0-F1
#
_entry.id   AF-A0A9W6K6B0-F1
#
_cell.length_a   1.000
_cell.length_b   1.000
_cell.length_c   1.000
_cell.angle_alpha   90.00
_cell.angle_beta   90.00
_cell.angle_gamma   90.00
#
_symmetry.space_group_name_H-M   'P 1'
#
loop_
_entity.id
_entity.type
_entity.pdbx_description
1 polymer ?
#
loop_
_entity_poly.entity_id
_entity_poly.type
_entity_poly.pdbx_seq_one_letter_code
_entity_poly.pdbx_strand_id
1 'polypeptide(L)'
;MSVAINALLAGLSEEQREAVLVALEAERGIALGWWTFLNEMRVRRELPDWVAKQYVGCSPDHDEAAEKKRATNMLLFGEKNAISNARLTLINANIDAINAAEGSEDFEDFEHGKAEVAL
;
A
#
# COMPACT_ATOMS: atom_id res chain seq x y z
N MET A 1 -25.07 0.84 15.55
CA MET A 1 -23.91 1.76 15.54
C MET A 1 -24.00 2.62 14.29
N SER A 2 -24.02 3.94 14.28
CA SER A 2 -24.71 4.96 15.09
C SER A 2 -24.82 6.13 14.11
N VAL A 3 -26.01 6.67 13.85
CA VAL A 3 -26.20 7.81 12.93
C VAL A 3 -25.26 8.99 13.27
N ALA A 4 -24.86 9.11 14.55
CA ALA A 4 -23.91 10.10 15.04
C ALA A 4 -22.49 9.95 14.48
N ILE A 5 -22.00 8.71 14.26
CA ILE A 5 -20.67 8.47 13.68
C ILE A 5 -20.66 8.92 12.22
N ASN A 6 -21.70 8.56 11.46
CA ASN A 6 -21.79 8.95 10.05
C ASN A 6 -21.87 10.48 9.89
N ALA A 7 -22.58 11.17 10.79
CA ALA A 7 -22.65 12.64 10.79
C ALA A 7 -21.30 13.30 11.14
N LEU A 8 -20.55 12.74 12.11
CA LEU A 8 -19.20 13.19 12.44
C LEU A 8 -18.24 13.03 11.26
N LEU A 9 -18.31 11.89 10.58
CA LEU A 9 -17.46 11.61 9.42
C LEU A 9 -17.86 12.42 8.17
N ALA A 10 -19.13 12.81 8.04
CA ALA A 10 -19.58 13.75 7.02
C ALA A 10 -19.02 15.16 7.22
N GLY A 11 -18.72 15.55 8.47
CA GLY A 11 -18.17 16.86 8.82
C GLY A 11 -16.66 17.03 8.62
N LEU A 12 -15.93 15.99 8.22
CA LEU A 12 -14.49 16.08 7.95
C LEU A 12 -14.22 16.92 6.70
N SER A 13 -13.27 17.85 6.81
CA SER A 13 -12.71 18.58 5.66
C SER A 13 -11.91 17.64 4.75
N GLU A 14 -11.61 18.08 3.54
CA GLU A 14 -10.85 17.29 2.58
C GLU A 14 -9.44 16.98 3.10
N GLU A 15 -8.74 17.97 3.65
CA GLU A 15 -7.41 17.81 4.25
C GLU A 15 -7.42 16.81 5.43
N GLN A 16 -8.50 16.80 6.21
CA GLN A 16 -8.67 15.82 7.29
C GLN A 16 -8.92 14.41 6.75
N ARG A 17 -9.68 14.28 5.66
CA ARG A 17 -9.89 12.98 4.99
C ARG A 17 -8.57 12.45 4.43
N GLU A 18 -7.77 13.31 3.79
CA GLU A 18 -6.43 12.93 3.29
C GLU A 18 -5.50 12.47 4.43
N ALA A 19 -5.45 13.20 5.54
CA ALA A 19 -4.65 12.81 6.70
C ALA A 19 -5.09 11.45 7.29
N VAL A 20 -6.40 11.22 7.38
CA VAL A 20 -6.97 9.94 7.82
C VAL A 20 -6.64 8.82 6.83
N LEU A 21 -6.67 9.10 5.52
CA LEU A 21 -6.30 8.15 4.48
C LEU A 21 -4.87 7.65 4.68
N VAL A 22 -3.91 8.56 4.83
CA VAL A 22 -2.48 8.23 5.04
C VAL A 22 -2.28 7.43 6.33
N ALA A 23 -2.93 7.83 7.42
CA ALA A 23 -2.82 7.12 8.70
C ALA A 23 -3.39 5.69 8.62
N LEU A 24 -4.54 5.52 7.96
CA LEU A 24 -5.15 4.21 7.76
C LEU A 24 -4.34 3.32 6.83
N GLU A 25 -3.70 3.89 5.80
CA GLU A 25 -2.80 3.13 4.94
C GLU A 25 -1.61 2.56 5.72
N ALA A 26 -0.96 3.39 6.55
CA ALA A 26 0.16 2.97 7.38
C ALA A 26 -0.22 1.86 8.38
N GLU A 27 -1.34 2.02 9.08
CA GLU A 27 -1.86 1.02 10.03
C GLU A 27 -2.16 -0.31 9.33
N ARG A 28 -2.88 -0.26 8.20
CA ARG A 28 -3.23 -1.47 7.44
C ARG A 28 -2.01 -2.16 6.84
N GLY A 29 -0.95 -1.42 6.52
CA GLY A 29 0.34 -1.95 6.09
C GLY A 29 1.00 -2.80 7.19
N ILE A 30 1.00 -2.32 8.44
CA ILE A 30 1.54 -3.07 9.59
C ILE A 30 0.73 -4.34 9.84
N ALA A 31 -0.60 -4.23 9.85
CA ALA A 31 -1.49 -5.38 10.04
C ALA A 31 -1.30 -6.44 8.95
N LEU A 32 -1.12 -6.03 7.69
CA LEU A 32 -0.82 -6.95 6.59
C LEU A 32 0.55 -7.63 6.77
N GLY A 33 1.57 -6.90 7.22
CA GLY A 33 2.88 -7.48 7.52
C GLY A 33 2.79 -8.60 8.57
N TRP A 34 2.10 -8.35 9.68
CA TRP A 34 1.89 -9.36 10.72
C TRP A 34 1.10 -10.56 10.21
N TRP A 35 0.07 -10.32 9.39
CA TRP A 35 -0.68 -11.38 8.73
C TRP A 35 0.22 -12.29 7.89
N THR A 36 1.11 -11.71 7.10
CA THR A 36 2.06 -12.46 6.26
C THR A 36 2.99 -13.31 7.11
N PHE A 37 3.66 -12.71 8.12
CA PHE A 37 4.58 -13.45 8.98
C PHE A 37 3.90 -14.61 9.72
N LEU A 38 2.71 -14.39 10.29
CA LEU A 38 1.98 -15.44 10.99
C LEU A 38 1.57 -16.58 10.06
N ASN A 39 1.21 -16.29 8.81
CA ASN A 39 0.89 -17.33 7.83
C ASN A 39 2.11 -18.11 7.37
N GLU A 40 3.25 -17.45 7.16
CA GLU A 40 4.51 -18.14 6.86
C GLU A 40 4.90 -19.10 7.99
N MET A 41 4.88 -18.62 9.24
CA MET A 41 5.13 -19.45 10.41
C MET A 41 4.14 -20.61 10.52
N ARG A 42 2.86 -20.39 10.18
CA ARG A 42 1.84 -21.44 10.20
C ARG A 42 2.12 -22.53 9.18
N VAL A 43 2.46 -22.16 7.95
CA VAL A 43 2.81 -23.09 6.87
C VAL A 43 4.06 -23.90 7.25
N ARG A 44 5.04 -23.26 7.92
CA ARG A 44 6.26 -23.90 8.40
C ARG A 44 6.10 -24.68 9.72
N ARG A 45 4.93 -24.60 10.37
CA ARG A 45 4.66 -25.17 11.71
C ARG A 45 5.59 -24.62 12.80
N GLU A 46 5.97 -23.36 12.67
CA GLU A 46 6.81 -22.61 13.62
C GLU A 46 5.98 -21.77 14.61
N LEU A 47 4.65 -21.77 14.48
CA LEU A 47 3.78 -21.10 15.44
C LEU A 47 3.83 -21.81 16.81
N PRO A 48 3.92 -21.06 17.93
CA PRO A 48 3.77 -21.63 19.26
C PRO A 48 2.42 -22.37 19.40
N ASP A 49 2.42 -23.50 20.11
CA ASP A 49 1.22 -24.36 20.28
C ASP A 49 0.00 -23.61 20.79
N TRP A 50 0.20 -22.66 21.71
CA TRP A 50 -0.90 -21.88 22.27
C TRP A 50 -1.53 -20.95 21.24
N VAL A 51 -0.78 -20.48 20.22
CA VAL A 51 -1.26 -19.64 19.11
C VAL A 51 -1.94 -20.52 18.06
N ALA A 52 -1.33 -21.65 17.71
CA ALA A 52 -1.87 -22.58 16.72
C ALA A 52 -3.29 -23.05 17.08
N LYS A 53 -3.59 -23.21 18.38
CA LYS A 53 -4.90 -23.62 18.90
C LYS A 53 -5.98 -22.52 18.89
N GLN A 54 -5.62 -21.25 18.72
CA GLN A 54 -6.60 -20.15 18.73
C GLN A 54 -7.38 -20.04 17.42
N TYR A 55 -6.90 -20.64 16.33
CA TYR A 55 -7.47 -20.49 14.98
C TYR A 55 -7.64 -19.04 14.49
N VAL A 56 -7.03 -18.08 15.18
CA VAL A 56 -7.06 -16.65 14.84
C VAL A 56 -6.20 -16.38 13.62
N GLY A 57 -6.73 -15.55 12.74
CA GLY A 57 -6.10 -15.21 11.49
C GLY A 57 -6.20 -16.33 10.46
N CYS A 58 -7.40 -16.90 10.35
CA CYS A 58 -7.80 -17.81 9.28
C CYS A 58 -8.45 -17.05 8.11
N SER A 59 -8.67 -17.71 6.97
CA SER A 59 -9.33 -17.07 5.80
C SER A 59 -10.65 -16.35 6.16
N PRO A 60 -11.56 -16.93 6.96
CA PRO A 60 -12.75 -16.20 7.44
C PRO A 60 -12.45 -14.87 8.15
N ASP A 61 -11.46 -14.83 9.05
CA ASP A 61 -11.07 -13.60 9.76
C ASP A 61 -10.53 -12.54 8.79
N HIS A 62 -9.79 -12.99 7.77
CA HIS A 62 -9.29 -12.13 6.72
C HIS A 62 -10.42 -11.53 5.89
N ASP A 63 -11.42 -12.34 5.53
CA ASP A 63 -12.56 -11.91 4.74
C ASP A 63 -13.44 -10.93 5.54
N GLU A 64 -13.65 -11.18 6.83
CA GLU A 64 -14.33 -10.24 7.72
C GLU A 64 -13.55 -8.92 7.85
N ALA A 65 -12.23 -8.98 8.01
CA ALA A 65 -11.38 -7.79 8.05
C ALA A 65 -11.42 -7.03 6.71
N ALA A 66 -11.44 -7.73 5.58
CA ALA A 66 -11.57 -7.12 4.26
C ALA A 66 -12.92 -6.40 4.09
N GLU A 67 -14.01 -6.98 4.57
CA GLU A 67 -15.32 -6.34 4.50
C GLU A 67 -15.41 -5.11 5.41
N LYS A 68 -14.87 -5.19 6.63
CA LYS A 68 -14.74 -4.02 7.51
C LYS A 68 -13.93 -2.91 6.87
N LYS A 69 -12.81 -3.24 6.19
CA LYS A 69 -12.00 -2.26 5.45
C LYS A 69 -12.82 -1.56 4.36
N ARG A 70 -13.59 -2.30 3.57
CA ARG A 70 -14.47 -1.73 2.52
C ARG A 70 -15.56 -0.85 3.09
N ALA A 71 -16.20 -1.27 4.18
CA ALA A 71 -17.22 -0.49 4.87
C ALA A 71 -16.65 0.83 5.41
N THR A 72 -15.47 0.79 6.04
CA THR A 72 -14.76 2.01 6.49
C THR A 72 -14.40 2.92 5.32
N ASN A 73 -13.91 2.37 4.21
CA ASN A 73 -13.55 3.19 3.04
C ASN A 73 -14.78 3.85 2.41
N MET A 74 -15.88 3.10 2.26
CA MET A 74 -17.15 3.63 1.78
C MET A 74 -17.68 4.76 2.68
N LEU A 75 -17.54 4.60 4.00
CA LEU A 75 -18.01 5.57 4.97
C LEU A 75 -17.17 6.86 4.99
N LEU A 76 -15.85 6.75 4.86
CA LEU A 76 -14.93 7.89 4.95
C LEU A 76 -14.69 8.60 3.61
N PHE A 77 -14.73 7.86 2.51
CA PHE A 77 -14.27 8.34 1.20
C PHE A 77 -15.30 8.13 0.08
N GLY A 78 -16.44 7.48 0.36
CA GLY A 78 -17.45 7.17 -0.65
C GLY A 78 -17.04 6.09 -1.66
N GLU A 79 -15.85 5.50 -1.51
CA GLU A 79 -15.31 4.48 -2.40
C GLU A 79 -14.77 3.28 -1.63
N LYS A 80 -15.09 2.05 -2.07
CA LYS A 80 -14.67 0.81 -1.38
C LYS A 80 -13.16 0.61 -1.37
N ASN A 81 -12.46 1.08 -2.40
CA ASN A 81 -11.03 0.84 -2.63
C ASN A 81 -10.17 2.11 -2.50
N ALA A 82 -10.70 3.19 -1.90
CA ALA A 82 -10.06 4.51 -1.84
C ALA A 82 -8.56 4.46 -1.47
N ILE A 83 -8.22 3.77 -0.38
CA ILE A 83 -6.81 3.65 0.08
C ILE A 83 -5.95 2.87 -0.91
N SER A 84 -6.46 1.78 -1.49
CA SER A 84 -5.72 1.00 -2.50
C SER A 84 -5.49 1.81 -3.78
N ASN A 85 -6.48 2.59 -4.21
CA ASN A 85 -6.37 3.45 -5.37
C ASN A 85 -5.38 4.60 -5.13
N ALA A 86 -5.46 5.25 -3.97
CA ALA A 86 -4.52 6.31 -3.58
C ALA A 86 -3.07 5.80 -3.60
N ARG A 87 -2.83 4.60 -3.05
CA ARG A 87 -1.53 3.93 -3.10
C ARG A 87 -1.04 3.70 -4.53
N LEU A 88 -1.92 3.19 -5.41
CA LEU A 88 -1.57 2.95 -6.81
C LEU A 88 -1.24 4.25 -7.54
N THR A 89 -1.99 5.33 -7.28
CA THR A 89 -1.70 6.65 -7.83
C THR A 89 -0.32 7.16 -7.41
N LEU A 90 0.04 7.01 -6.13
CA LEU A 90 1.37 7.39 -5.63
C LEU A 90 2.49 6.55 -6.25
N ILE A 91 2.28 5.24 -6.39
CA ILE A 91 3.25 4.34 -7.03
C ILE A 91 3.48 4.74 -8.48
N ASN A 92 2.39 4.98 -9.24
CA ASN A 92 2.50 5.38 -10.65
C ASN A 92 3.20 6.73 -10.81
N ALA A 93 2.87 7.72 -9.98
CA ALA A 93 3.54 9.02 -10.00
C ALA A 93 5.05 8.92 -9.71
N ASN A 94 5.44 8.05 -8.78
CA ASN A 94 6.86 7.80 -8.50
C ASN A 94 7.57 7.12 -9.68
N ILE A 95 6.93 6.16 -10.34
CA ILE A 95 7.47 5.49 -11.53
C ILE A 95 7.67 6.50 -12.66
N ASP A 96 6.69 7.38 -12.92
CA ASP A 96 6.78 8.41 -13.94
C ASP A 96 7.92 9.40 -13.67
N ALA A 97 8.12 9.78 -12.40
CA ALA A 97 9.22 10.64 -11.98
C ALA A 97 10.60 9.99 -12.19
N ILE A 98 10.72 8.68 -11.90
CA ILE A 98 11.96 7.91 -12.16
C ILE A 98 12.23 7.85 -13.66
N ASN A 99 11.22 7.49 -14.46
CA ASN A 99 11.36 7.40 -15.92
C ASN A 99 11.73 8.76 -16.56
N ALA A 100 11.18 9.86 -16.04
CA ALA A 100 11.53 11.21 -16.49
C ALA A 100 12.97 11.62 -16.13
N ALA A 101 13.51 11.11 -15.02
CA ALA A 101 14.89 11.35 -14.64
C ALA A 101 15.87 10.50 -15.47
N GLU A 102 15.54 9.24 -15.75
CA GLU A 102 16.38 8.34 -16.57
C GLU A 102 16.39 8.72 -18.06
N GLY A 103 15.32 9.34 -18.57
CA GLY A 103 15.26 9.86 -19.94
C GLY A 103 16.06 11.14 -20.21
N SER A 104 16.87 11.61 -19.24
CA SER A 104 17.63 12.87 -19.31
C SER A 104 19.15 12.73 -19.38
N GLU A 105 19.68 11.50 -19.35
CA GLU A 105 21.10 11.25 -19.66
C GLU A 105 21.30 11.24 -21.19
N ASP A 106 21.38 12.44 -21.77
CA ASP A 106 21.97 12.63 -23.09
C ASP A 106 23.46 12.24 -23.00
N PHE A 107 23.75 10.99 -23.37
CA PHE A 107 25.08 10.50 -23.66
C PHE A 107 25.64 11.33 -24.82
N GLU A 108 26.37 12.41 -24.53
CA GLU A 108 27.19 13.08 -25.54
C GLU A 108 28.18 12.04 -26.09
N ASP A 109 28.01 11.70 -27.38
CA ASP A 109 28.90 10.86 -28.15
C ASP A 109 30.35 11.36 -28.01
N PHE A 110 31.12 10.68 -27.18
CA PHE A 110 32.56 10.90 -27.06
C PHE A 110 33.20 10.41 -28.36
N GLU A 111 33.38 11.32 -29.31
CA GLU A 111 34.09 11.09 -30.58
C GLU A 111 35.37 10.28 -30.30
N HIS A 112 35.35 9.01 -30.71
CA HIS A 112 36.55 8.18 -30.73
C HIS A 112 37.46 8.71 -31.82
N GLY A 113 38.44 9.50 -31.40
CA GLY A 113 39.57 9.94 -32.22
C GLY A 113 40.18 8.75 -32.95
N LYS A 114 40.09 8.77 -34.28
CA LYS A 114 40.77 7.84 -35.16
C LYS A 114 42.27 8.01 -34.94
N ALA A 115 42.91 7.05 -34.26
CA ALA A 115 44.36 6.93 -34.26
C ALA A 115 44.81 6.54 -35.67
N GLU A 116 45.41 7.49 -36.36
CA GLU A 116 46.21 7.31 -37.56
C GLU A 116 47.34 6.31 -37.27
N VAL A 117 47.36 5.18 -37.98
CA VAL A 117 48.53 4.30 -38.05
C VAL A 117 49.08 4.43 -39.46
N ALA A 118 50.15 5.21 -39.59
CA ALA A 118 50.94 5.31 -40.81
C ALA A 118 51.70 3.99 -41.05
N LEU A 119 51.63 3.50 -42.29
CA LEU A 119 52.45 2.42 -42.84
C LEU A 119 53.88 2.89 -43.10
#